data_AF-A0A1F6NL94-F1
#
_entry.id   AF-A0A1F6NL94-F1
#
_cell.length_a   1.000
_cell.length_b   1.000
_cell.length_c   1.000
_cell.angle_alpha   90.00
_cell.angle_beta   90.00
_cell.angle_gamma   90.00
#
_symmetry.space_group_name_H-M   'P 1'
#
loop_
_entity.id
_entity.type
_entity.pdbx_description
1 polymer ?
#
loop_
_entity_poly.entity_id
_entity_poly.type
_entity_poly.pdbx_seq_one_letter_code
_entity_poly.pdbx_strand_id
1 'polypeptide(L)'
;MPGVMVHELSHAFFCVFSGVKIHKMKLFQMDSTVAGYVVHDEPQKFWQGFFITLGPLIINSALATFLFSLVVAPWARWQPWVVLWLAIAIGLHAIPSTGDAQSLFQLTNHRFWHNPLVIVAYPFVLVLYILNLLKRLKIDFVFVGLLYWLGRWYLKG
;
A
#
# COMPACT_ATOMS: atom_id res chain seq x y z
N MET A 1 -3.46 -5.11 12.72
CA MET A 1 -2.00 -4.90 12.86
C MET A 1 -1.66 -3.49 12.38
N PRO A 2 -0.62 -2.81 12.91
CA PRO A 2 -0.30 -1.42 12.56
C PRO A 2 -0.11 -1.21 11.04
N GLY A 3 0.42 -2.20 10.32
CA GLY A 3 0.52 -2.12 8.85
C GLY A 3 -0.82 -2.01 8.13
N VAL A 4 -1.87 -2.67 8.61
CA VAL A 4 -3.24 -2.53 8.07
C VAL A 4 -3.76 -1.11 8.30
N MET A 5 -3.52 -0.55 9.47
CA MET A 5 -3.95 0.83 9.76
C MET A 5 -3.28 1.82 8.81
N VAL A 6 -1.97 1.69 8.58
CA VAL A 6 -1.24 2.55 7.63
C VAL A 6 -1.72 2.29 6.19
N HIS A 7 -2.04 1.04 5.84
CA HIS A 7 -2.60 0.70 4.54
C HIS A 7 -3.92 1.44 4.27
N GLU A 8 -4.89 1.33 5.18
CA GLU A 8 -6.17 2.05 5.04
C GLU A 8 -6.01 3.57 5.13
N LEU A 9 -5.09 4.06 5.96
CA LEU A 9 -4.76 5.49 5.99
C LEU A 9 -4.16 5.97 4.67
N SER A 10 -3.43 5.12 3.96
CA SER A 10 -2.85 5.46 2.67
C SER A 10 -3.94 5.63 1.60
N HIS A 11 -4.93 4.74 1.59
CA HIS A 11 -6.13 4.91 0.78
C HIS A 11 -6.83 6.23 1.10
N ALA A 12 -7.10 6.47 2.39
CA ALA A 12 -7.76 7.69 2.84
C ALA A 12 -6.96 8.96 2.47
N PHE A 13 -5.64 8.93 2.61
CA PHE A 13 -4.76 10.04 2.24
C PHE A 13 -4.92 10.37 0.75
N PHE A 14 -4.85 9.36 -0.13
CA PHE A 14 -5.00 9.59 -1.56
C PHE A 14 -6.42 9.91 -1.97
N CYS A 15 -7.45 9.49 -1.24
CA CYS A 15 -8.82 9.97 -1.43
C CYS A 15 -8.89 11.48 -1.18
N VAL A 16 -8.43 11.95 -0.01
CA VAL A 16 -8.46 13.38 0.35
C VAL A 16 -7.61 14.20 -0.61
N PHE A 17 -6.39 13.75 -0.90
CA PHE A 17 -5.48 14.42 -1.84
C PHE A 17 -6.07 14.54 -3.25
N SER A 18 -6.81 13.51 -3.68
CA SER A 18 -7.46 13.45 -4.98
C SER A 18 -8.81 14.18 -5.04
N GLY A 19 -9.30 14.71 -3.91
CA GLY A 19 -10.63 15.33 -3.81
C GLY A 19 -11.79 14.32 -3.86
N VAL A 20 -11.55 13.05 -3.54
CA VAL A 20 -12.56 12.00 -3.44
C VAL A 20 -13.10 11.97 -2.00
N LYS A 21 -14.41 12.10 -1.84
CA LYS A 21 -15.06 12.16 -0.52
C LYS A 21 -15.05 10.79 0.14
N ILE A 22 -14.65 10.74 1.41
CA ILE A 22 -14.72 9.55 2.27
C ILE A 22 -16.03 9.60 3.05
N HIS A 23 -16.80 8.51 3.00
CA HIS A 23 -18.04 8.36 3.75
C HIS A 23 -17.83 7.65 5.08
N LYS A 24 -16.97 6.63 5.08
CA LYS A 24 -16.70 5.80 6.26
C LYS A 24 -15.30 5.23 6.16
N MET A 25 -14.59 5.21 7.27
CA MET A 25 -13.31 4.51 7.35
C MET A 25 -13.24 3.70 8.63
N LYS A 26 -12.62 2.52 8.54
CA LYS A 26 -12.34 1.69 9.70
C LYS A 26 -10.94 1.10 9.53
N LEU A 27 -10.01 1.63 10.31
CA LEU A 27 -8.59 1.31 10.20
C LEU A 27 -8.26 -0.11 10.65
N PHE A 28 -9.08 -0.68 11.53
CA PHE A 28 -8.92 -2.03 12.01
C PHE A 28 -10.24 -2.61 12.50
N GLN A 29 -10.44 -3.91 12.27
CA GLN A 29 -11.53 -4.71 12.83
C GLN A 29 -11.09 -6.16 13.00
N MET A 30 -11.55 -6.79 14.09
CA MET A 30 -11.25 -8.20 14.39
C MET A 30 -12.29 -9.18 13.79
N ASP A 31 -13.55 -8.77 13.65
CA ASP A 31 -14.69 -9.67 13.38
C ASP A 31 -15.09 -9.82 11.91
N SER A 32 -14.24 -9.43 10.98
CA SER A 32 -14.60 -9.26 9.57
C SER A 32 -13.57 -9.91 8.65
N THR A 33 -14.04 -10.43 7.51
CA THR A 33 -13.21 -11.00 6.43
C THR A 33 -12.16 -10.03 5.88
N VAL A 34 -12.30 -8.73 6.14
CA VAL A 34 -11.37 -7.66 5.78
C VAL A 34 -10.85 -6.98 7.05
N ALA A 35 -9.52 -6.84 7.17
CA ALA A 35 -8.86 -6.32 8.38
C ALA A 35 -9.10 -4.81 8.62
N GLY A 36 -9.52 -4.08 7.59
CA GLY A 36 -9.85 -2.65 7.57
C GLY A 36 -10.55 -2.31 6.26
N TYR A 37 -11.11 -1.11 6.14
CA TYR A 37 -11.64 -0.59 4.87
C TYR A 37 -11.83 0.93 4.89
N VAL A 38 -11.81 1.52 3.69
CA VAL A 38 -12.23 2.91 3.42
C VAL A 38 -13.35 2.91 2.37
N VAL A 39 -14.51 3.43 2.73
CA VAL A 39 -15.64 3.67 1.81
C VAL A 39 -15.58 5.11 1.35
N HIS A 40 -15.47 5.29 0.04
CA HIS A 40 -15.35 6.60 -0.61
C HIS A 40 -16.20 6.66 -1.88
N ASP A 41 -16.40 7.88 -2.41
CA ASP A 41 -17.08 8.08 -3.70
C ASP A 41 -16.31 7.41 -4.84
N GLU A 42 -17.03 7.06 -5.91
CA GLU A 42 -16.39 6.53 -7.11
C GLU A 42 -15.44 7.60 -7.72
N PRO A 43 -14.15 7.27 -7.96
CA PRO A 43 -13.22 8.21 -8.52
C PRO A 43 -13.69 8.70 -9.90
N GLN A 44 -13.79 10.02 -10.07
CA GLN A 44 -14.29 10.67 -11.30
C GLN A 44 -13.23 10.74 -12.39
N LYS A 45 -11.94 10.64 -12.03
CA LYS A 45 -10.81 10.61 -12.97
C LYS A 45 -9.99 9.34 -12.75
N PHE A 46 -9.39 8.84 -13.84
CA PHE A 46 -8.52 7.66 -13.79
C PHE A 46 -7.39 7.81 -12.76
N TRP A 47 -6.69 8.95 -12.77
CA TRP A 47 -5.57 9.20 -11.85
C TRP A 47 -5.97 9.14 -10.38
N GLN A 48 -7.20 9.55 -10.03
CA GLN A 48 -7.69 9.46 -8.66
C GLN A 48 -7.76 8.00 -8.21
N GLY A 49 -8.40 7.14 -9.01
CA GLY A 49 -8.49 5.71 -8.68
C GLY A 49 -7.14 4.99 -8.72
N PHE A 50 -6.26 5.39 -9.65
CA PHE A 50 -4.89 4.89 -9.71
C PHE A 50 -4.10 5.20 -8.43
N PHE A 51 -4.09 6.46 -8.00
CA PHE A 51 -3.37 6.89 -6.80
C PHE A 51 -3.98 6.34 -5.51
N ILE A 52 -5.30 6.22 -5.43
CA ILE A 52 -5.96 5.57 -4.30
C ILE A 52 -5.48 4.11 -4.22
N THR A 53 -5.60 3.34 -5.31
CA THR A 53 -5.21 1.92 -5.35
C THR A 53 -3.73 1.69 -5.04
N LEU A 54 -2.84 2.49 -5.62
CA LEU A 54 -1.39 2.37 -5.38
C LEU A 54 -0.92 3.06 -4.11
N GLY A 55 -1.82 3.80 -3.44
CA GLY A 55 -1.48 4.59 -2.27
C GLY A 55 -0.79 3.81 -1.18
N PRO A 56 -1.31 2.64 -0.77
CA PRO A 56 -0.65 1.78 0.21
C PRO A 56 0.73 1.30 -0.23
N LEU A 57 0.90 0.97 -1.52
CA LEU A 57 2.20 0.55 -2.03
C LEU A 57 3.24 1.67 -1.89
N ILE A 58 2.84 2.91 -2.16
CA ILE A 58 3.73 4.08 -2.09
C ILE A 58 4.03 4.43 -0.63
N ILE A 59 3.00 4.68 0.17
CA ILE A 59 3.15 5.22 1.53
C ILE A 59 3.74 4.17 2.48
N ASN A 60 3.25 2.92 2.47
CA ASN A 60 3.80 1.90 3.36
C ASN A 60 5.26 1.58 3.01
N SER A 61 5.61 1.52 1.72
CA SER A 61 7.00 1.25 1.31
C SER A 61 7.93 2.39 1.70
N ALA A 62 7.53 3.64 1.48
CA ALA A 62 8.31 4.81 1.88
C ALA A 62 8.49 4.86 3.39
N LEU A 63 7.41 4.67 4.16
CA LEU A 63 7.45 4.70 5.61
C LEU A 63 8.27 3.53 6.19
N ALA A 64 8.10 2.32 5.68
CA ALA A 64 8.89 1.16 6.11
C ALA A 64 10.38 1.36 5.82
N THR A 65 10.73 1.86 4.62
CA THR A 65 12.14 2.16 4.25
C THR A 65 12.75 3.21 5.18
N PHE A 66 12.00 4.28 5.47
CA PHE A 66 12.42 5.29 6.43
C PHE A 66 12.59 4.71 7.84
N LEU A 67 11.65 3.91 8.34
CA LEU A 67 11.78 3.29 9.66
C LEU A 67 12.98 2.34 9.72
N PHE A 68 13.27 1.58 8.66
CA PHE A 68 14.47 0.75 8.57
C PHE A 68 15.77 1.58 8.60
N SER A 69 15.76 2.78 8.03
CA SER A 69 16.91 3.68 8.13
C SER A 69 17.10 4.21 9.55
N LEU A 70 16.06 4.29 10.38
CA LEU A 70 16.18 4.70 11.78
C LEU A 70 16.69 3.58 12.73
N VAL A 71 16.69 2.32 12.29
CA VAL A 71 17.16 1.20 13.11
C VAL A 71 18.69 1.27 13.26
N VAL A 72 19.17 1.75 14.41
CA VAL A 72 20.58 1.87 14.79
C VAL A 72 20.89 1.10 16.08
N ALA A 73 22.13 0.62 16.20
CA ALA A 73 22.66 0.06 17.44
C ALA A 73 22.78 1.16 18.52
N PRO A 74 22.73 0.84 19.84
CA PRO A 74 22.87 -0.49 20.44
C PRO A 74 21.56 -1.27 20.59
N TRP A 75 21.62 -2.57 20.27
CA TRP A 75 20.50 -3.53 20.36
C TRP A 75 20.10 -3.91 21.79
N ALA A 76 20.84 -3.43 22.79
CA ALA A 76 20.51 -3.57 24.21
C ALA A 76 19.31 -2.70 24.63
N ARG A 77 18.96 -1.69 23.83
CA ARG A 77 17.79 -0.82 24.03
C ARG A 77 16.56 -1.43 23.38
N TRP A 78 15.38 -1.18 23.92
CA TRP A 78 14.11 -1.71 23.38
C TRP A 78 13.60 -0.93 22.16
N GLN A 79 13.98 0.35 22.03
CA GLN A 79 13.48 1.25 20.98
C GLN A 79 13.78 0.73 19.54
N PRO A 80 15.00 0.25 19.21
CA PRO A 80 15.29 -0.29 17.87
C PRO A 80 14.43 -1.50 17.52
N TRP A 81 14.06 -2.34 18.50
CA TRP A 81 13.20 -3.49 18.29
C TRP A 81 11.76 -3.09 17.95
N VAL A 82 11.22 -2.05 18.61
CA VAL A 82 9.90 -1.52 18.31
C VAL A 82 9.86 -0.90 16.92
N VAL A 83 10.88 -0.10 16.57
CA VAL A 83 10.99 0.49 15.22
C VAL A 83 11.12 -0.59 14.15
N LEU A 84 11.94 -1.62 14.39
CA LEU A 84 12.10 -2.75 13.48
C LEU A 84 10.78 -3.51 13.28
N TRP A 85 10.07 -3.79 14.38
CA TRP A 85 8.78 -4.46 14.34
C TRP A 85 7.73 -3.64 13.55
N LEU A 86 7.67 -2.33 13.78
CA LEU A 86 6.79 -1.43 13.03
C LEU A 86 7.14 -1.40 11.55
N ALA A 87 8.43 -1.28 11.21
CA ALA A 87 8.90 -1.26 9.81
C ALA A 87 8.50 -2.54 9.07
N ILE A 88 8.71 -3.71 9.69
CA ILE A 88 8.30 -5.01 9.14
C ILE A 88 6.78 -5.08 9.00
N ALA A 89 6.02 -4.72 10.04
CA ALA A 89 4.57 -4.81 10.02
C ALA A 89 3.94 -3.94 8.93
N ILE A 90 4.47 -2.72 8.72
CA ILE A 90 4.04 -1.79 7.67
C ILE A 90 4.43 -2.30 6.29
N GLY A 91 5.67 -2.74 6.11
CA GLY A 91 6.18 -3.23 4.84
C GLY A 91 5.45 -4.50 4.36
N LEU A 92 5.11 -5.43 5.26
CA LEU A 92 4.33 -6.64 4.93
C LEU A 92 2.92 -6.31 4.41
N HIS A 93 2.40 -5.12 4.73
CA HIS A 93 1.08 -4.66 4.29
C HIS A 93 1.17 -3.61 3.19
N ALA A 94 2.33 -3.41 2.55
CA ALA A 94 2.47 -2.44 1.47
C ALA A 94 1.81 -2.90 0.16
N ILE A 95 1.89 -4.20 -0.15
CA ILE A 95 1.35 -4.74 -1.41
C ILE A 95 -0.20 -4.74 -1.36
N PRO A 96 -0.87 -4.06 -2.32
CA PRO A 96 -2.33 -4.01 -2.43
C PRO A 96 -2.97 -5.40 -2.52
N SER A 97 -4.23 -5.48 -2.10
CA SER A 97 -5.03 -6.70 -2.08
C SER A 97 -5.63 -7.06 -3.45
N THR A 98 -6.26 -8.24 -3.53
CA THR A 98 -7.11 -8.62 -4.67
C THR A 98 -8.22 -7.61 -4.93
N GLY A 99 -8.81 -7.05 -3.87
CA GLY A 99 -9.89 -6.08 -3.97
C GLY A 99 -9.42 -4.80 -4.65
N ASP A 100 -8.27 -4.27 -4.22
CA ASP A 100 -7.68 -3.05 -4.78
C ASP A 100 -7.37 -3.21 -6.27
N ALA A 101 -6.75 -4.34 -6.66
CA ALA A 101 -6.44 -4.65 -8.06
C ALA A 101 -7.72 -4.79 -8.91
N GLN A 102 -8.79 -5.38 -8.35
CA GLN A 102 -10.06 -5.55 -9.03
C GLN A 102 -10.78 -4.21 -9.22
N SER A 103 -10.78 -3.34 -8.22
CA SER A 103 -11.34 -1.99 -8.32
C SER A 103 -10.63 -1.16 -9.39
N LEU A 104 -9.30 -1.22 -9.46
CA LEU A 104 -8.54 -0.53 -10.51
C LEU A 104 -8.81 -1.12 -11.90
N PHE A 105 -8.92 -2.45 -12.01
CA PHE A 105 -9.27 -3.11 -13.27
C PHE A 105 -10.66 -2.72 -13.75
N GLN A 106 -11.66 -2.70 -12.87
CA GLN A 106 -13.03 -2.29 -13.20
C GLN A 106 -13.07 -0.82 -13.68
N LEU A 107 -12.39 0.08 -12.96
CA LEU A 107 -12.26 1.48 -13.36
C LEU A 107 -11.58 1.64 -14.73
N THR A 108 -10.54 0.84 -14.98
CA THR A 108 -9.79 0.81 -16.25
C THR A 108 -10.68 0.31 -17.39
N ASN A 109 -11.35 -0.83 -17.20
CA ASN A 109 -12.17 -1.44 -18.24
C ASN A 109 -13.39 -0.57 -18.61
N HIS A 110 -14.05 0.05 -17.62
CA HIS A 110 -15.20 0.93 -17.87
C HIS A 110 -14.82 2.20 -18.65
N ARG A 111 -13.63 2.76 -18.38
CA ARG A 111 -13.15 4.00 -19.01
C ARG A 111 -12.38 3.80 -20.31
N PHE A 112 -12.02 2.56 -20.65
CA PHE A 112 -11.26 2.26 -21.86
C PHE A 112 -11.89 2.89 -23.12
N TRP A 113 -13.22 2.84 -23.24
CA TRP A 113 -13.94 3.40 -24.38
C TRP A 113 -14.03 4.93 -24.38
N HIS A 114 -13.79 5.60 -23.25
CA HIS A 114 -13.97 7.04 -23.10
C HIS A 114 -12.64 7.81 -23.03
N ASN A 115 -11.54 7.17 -22.64
CA ASN A 115 -10.25 7.85 -22.49
C ASN A 115 -9.05 6.94 -22.85
N PRO A 116 -8.29 7.24 -23.92
CA PRO A 116 -7.17 6.41 -24.36
C PRO A 116 -5.98 6.41 -23.39
N LEU A 117 -5.87 7.36 -22.45
CA LEU A 117 -4.82 7.36 -21.43
C LEU A 117 -4.89 6.15 -20.48
N VAL A 118 -6.04 5.47 -20.46
CA VAL A 118 -6.30 4.28 -19.64
C VAL A 118 -5.45 3.07 -20.09
N ILE A 119 -4.91 3.07 -21.32
CA ILE A 119 -3.98 2.04 -21.79
C ILE A 119 -2.74 1.95 -20.88
N VAL A 120 -2.27 3.09 -20.37
CA VAL A 120 -1.12 3.14 -19.46
C VAL A 120 -1.41 2.40 -18.15
N ALA A 121 -2.67 2.26 -17.76
CA ALA A 121 -3.07 1.58 -16.52
C ALA A 121 -2.94 0.06 -16.59
N TYR A 122 -3.18 -0.55 -17.75
CA TYR A 122 -3.17 -2.00 -17.94
C TYR A 122 -1.89 -2.69 -17.47
N PRO A 123 -0.67 -2.20 -17.79
CA PRO A 123 0.55 -2.80 -17.25
C PRO A 123 0.62 -2.72 -15.72
N PHE A 124 0.12 -1.64 -15.09
CA PHE A 124 0.09 -1.54 -13.64
C PHE A 124 -0.93 -2.49 -13.02
N VAL A 125 -2.11 -2.62 -13.60
CA VAL A 125 -3.11 -3.60 -13.18
C VAL A 125 -2.51 -5.01 -13.27
N LEU A 126 -1.87 -5.35 -14.39
CA LEU A 126 -1.19 -6.63 -14.55
C LEU A 126 -0.12 -6.86 -13.49
N VAL A 127 0.72 -5.86 -13.21
CA VAL A 127 1.73 -5.92 -12.14
C VAL A 127 1.08 -6.15 -10.78
N LEU A 128 -0.03 -5.48 -10.46
CA LEU A 128 -0.75 -5.71 -9.20
C LEU A 128 -1.30 -7.13 -9.11
N TYR A 129 -1.88 -7.67 -10.19
CA TYR A 129 -2.33 -9.07 -10.22
C TYR A 129 -1.16 -10.05 -10.04
N ILE A 130 -0.01 -9.79 -10.69
CA ILE A 130 1.20 -10.60 -10.53
C ILE A 130 1.71 -10.53 -9.09
N LEU A 131 1.84 -9.33 -8.52
CA LEU A 131 2.29 -9.13 -7.14
C LEU A 131 1.37 -9.86 -6.15
N ASN A 132 0.07 -9.82 -6.41
CA ASN A 132 -0.91 -10.48 -5.56
C ASN A 132 -0.94 -12.01 -5.73
N LEU A 133 -0.63 -12.52 -6.94
CA LEU A 133 -0.38 -13.95 -7.14
C LEU A 133 0.87 -14.38 -6.38
N LEU A 134 1.96 -13.61 -6.50
CA LEU A 134 3.23 -13.84 -5.81
C LEU A 134 3.09 -13.67 -4.29
N LYS A 135 2.14 -12.86 -3.82
CA LYS A 135 1.77 -12.73 -2.40
C LYS A 135 1.34 -14.07 -1.81
N ARG A 136 0.67 -14.93 -2.57
CA ARG A 136 0.34 -16.31 -2.15
C ARG A 136 1.59 -17.15 -1.88
N LEU A 137 2.70 -16.84 -2.55
CA LEU A 137 4.01 -17.44 -2.34
C LEU A 137 4.86 -16.72 -1.27
N LYS A 138 4.24 -15.85 -0.46
CA LYS A 138 4.88 -15.11 0.64
C LYS A 138 5.96 -14.12 0.18
N ILE A 139 5.84 -13.57 -1.04
CA ILE A 139 6.79 -12.56 -1.55
C ILE A 139 6.83 -11.29 -0.69
N ASP A 140 5.80 -11.02 0.12
CA ASP A 140 5.79 -9.90 1.07
C ASP A 140 7.07 -9.86 1.94
N PHE A 141 7.60 -11.03 2.34
CA PHE A 141 8.85 -11.11 3.10
C PHE A 141 10.07 -10.71 2.28
N VAL A 142 10.12 -11.12 1.01
CA VAL A 142 11.19 -10.72 0.07
C VAL A 142 11.12 -9.22 -0.18
N PHE A 143 9.91 -8.68 -0.38
CA PHE A 143 9.67 -7.25 -0.57
C PHE A 143 10.13 -6.45 0.65
N VAL A 144 9.79 -6.88 1.87
CA VAL A 144 10.29 -6.26 3.11
C VAL A 144 11.82 -6.34 3.22
N GLY A 145 12.43 -7.46 2.83
CA GLY A 145 13.89 -7.59 2.78
C GLY A 145 14.53 -6.57 1.83
N LEU A 146 13.90 -6.32 0.67
CA LEU A 146 14.32 -5.28 -0.27
C LEU A 146 14.18 -3.88 0.30
N LEU A 147 13.06 -3.57 0.97
CA LEU A 147 12.87 -2.28 1.66
C LEU A 147 13.89 -2.05 2.80
N TYR A 148 14.21 -3.10 3.55
CA TYR A 148 15.26 -3.07 4.56
C TYR A 148 16.63 -2.76 3.93
N TRP A 149 16.97 -3.46 2.85
CA TRP A 149 18.22 -3.21 2.12
C TRP A 149 18.30 -1.76 1.63
N LEU A 150 17.25 -1.25 0.98
CA LEU A 150 17.15 0.15 0.55
C LEU A 150 17.31 1.13 1.72
N GLY A 151 16.58 0.93 2.81
CA GLY A 151 16.63 1.83 3.97
C GLY A 151 17.99 1.85 4.65
N ARG A 152 18.72 0.73 4.65
CA ARG A 152 20.04 0.61 5.27
C ARG A 152 21.19 1.10 4.41
N TRP A 153 21.11 0.96 3.10
CA TRP A 153 22.20 1.30 2.19
C TRP A 153 22.02 2.66 1.54
N TYR A 154 20.80 3.04 1.15
CA TYR A 154 20.57 4.24 0.35
C TYR A 154 20.35 5.51 1.17
N LEU A 155 19.76 5.39 2.37
CA LEU A 155 19.47 6.54 3.24
C LEU A 155 20.52 6.75 4.36
N LYS A 156 21.46 5.82 4.48
CA LYS A 156 22.47 5.78 5.56
C LYS A 156 23.91 5.74 5.05
N GLY A 157 24.12 5.58 3.74
CA GLY A 157 25.39 5.81 3.07
C GLY A 157 25.57 7.29 2.79
#